data_AF-A0A661IEE5-F1
#
_entry.id   AF-A0A661IEE5-F1
#
_cell.length_a   1.000
_cell.length_b   1.000
_cell.length_c   1.000
_cell.angle_alpha   90.00
_cell.angle_beta   90.00
_cell.angle_gamma   90.00
#
_symmetry.space_group_name_H-M   'P 1'
#
loop_
_entity.id
_entity.type
_entity.pdbx_description
1 polymer ?
#
loop_
_entity_poly.entity_id
_entity_poly.type
_entity_poly.pdbx_seq_one_letter_code
_entity_poly.pdbx_strand_id
1 'polypeptide(L)' 'ELDIPITFSSDAHSVEQIGFSYDEVTKVAKEVGYTKCCYFEQKEKIEINF' A
#
# COMPACT_ATOMS: atom_id res chain seq x y z
N GLU A 1 2.65 14.59 13.16
CA GLU A 1 2.82 13.51 12.16
C GLU A 1 3.67 14.03 11.01
N LEU A 2 4.55 13.21 10.43
CA LEU A 2 5.56 13.63 9.44
C LEU A 2 5.06 13.55 7.98
N ASP A 3 3.76 13.27 7.79
CA ASP A 3 3.08 13.14 6.48
C ASP A 3 3.82 12.23 5.48
N ILE A 4 4.33 11.10 5.98
CA ILE A 4 5.10 10.16 5.16
C ILE A 4 4.13 9.24 4.41
N PRO A 5 4.18 9.19 3.06
CA PRO A 5 3.31 8.33 2.27
C PRO A 5 3.71 6.86 2.40
N ILE A 6 2.72 5.96 2.30
CA ILE A 6 2.90 4.51 2.41
C ILE A 6 2.70 3.82 1.07
N THR A 7 3.37 2.68 0.89
CA THR A 7 3.18 1.78 -0.25
C THR A 7 2.75 0.40 0.25
N PHE A 8 1.96 -0.34 -0.53
CA PHE A 8 1.61 -1.72 -0.23
C PHE A 8 2.42 -2.68 -1.11
N SER A 9 2.98 -3.72 -0.51
CA SER A 9 3.69 -4.79 -1.20
C SER A 9 3.39 -6.11 -0.54
N SER A 10 3.25 -7.16 -1.35
CA SER A 10 3.06 -8.55 -0.86
C SER A 10 4.36 -9.34 -0.73
N ASP A 11 5.47 -8.81 -1.27
CA ASP A 11 6.78 -9.50 -1.32
C ASP A 11 6.67 -10.95 -1.84
N ALA A 12 5.80 -11.14 -2.84
CA ALA A 12 5.43 -12.44 -3.35
C ALA A 12 6.62 -13.13 -4.05
N HIS A 13 6.93 -14.35 -3.60
CA HIS A 13 7.90 -15.25 -4.25
C HIS A 13 7.19 -16.35 -5.07
N SER A 14 5.85 -16.32 -5.14
CA SER A 14 5.00 -17.23 -5.91
C SER A 14 3.71 -16.52 -6.31
N VAL A 15 3.06 -16.95 -7.40
CA VAL A 15 1.86 -16.29 -7.96
C VAL A 15 0.71 -16.25 -6.94
N GLU A 16 0.58 -17.29 -6.12
CA GLU A 16 -0.46 -17.41 -5.08
C GLU A 16 -0.30 -16.37 -3.95
N GLN A 17 0.88 -15.77 -3.80
CA GLN A 17 1.15 -14.75 -2.77
C GLN A 17 0.86 -13.32 -3.25
N ILE A 18 0.53 -13.13 -4.54
CA ILE A 18 0.21 -11.81 -5.06
C ILE A 18 -1.02 -11.27 -4.32
N GLY A 19 -0.85 -10.15 -3.62
CA GLY A 19 -1.92 -9.52 -2.85
C GLY A 19 -2.20 -10.18 -1.49
N PHE A 20 -1.26 -10.97 -0.97
CA PHE A 20 -1.37 -11.58 0.35
C PHE A 20 -1.75 -10.55 1.44
N SER A 21 -2.81 -10.85 2.20
CA SER A 21 -3.35 -10.03 3.29
C SER A 21 -3.70 -8.57 2.93
N TYR A 22 -4.03 -8.27 1.67
CA TYR A 22 -4.35 -6.90 1.24
C TYR A 22 -5.51 -6.27 2.04
N ASP A 23 -6.60 -7.00 2.27
CA ASP A 23 -7.74 -6.51 3.06
C ASP A 23 -7.39 -6.21 4.52
N GLU A 24 -6.54 -7.03 5.14
CA GLU A 24 -6.13 -6.82 6.53
C GLU A 24 -5.22 -5.61 6.68
N VAL A 25 -4.20 -5.48 5.82
CA VAL A 25 -3.25 -4.35 5.91
C VAL A 25 -3.90 -3.02 5.55
N THR A 26 -4.83 -3.02 4.59
CA THR A 26 -5.59 -1.80 4.24
C THR A 26 -6.51 -1.37 5.37
N LYS A 27 -7.13 -2.32 6.08
CA LYS A 27 -7.92 -2.02 7.28
C LYS A 27 -7.06 -1.39 8.38
N VAL A 28 -5.90 -1.96 8.68
CA VAL A 28 -4.97 -1.41 9.69
C VAL A 28 -4.53 0.00 9.29
N ALA A 29 -4.17 0.23 8.03
CA ALA A 29 -3.76 1.55 7.56
C ALA A 29 -4.89 2.58 7.73
N LYS A 30 -6.14 2.21 7.44
CA LYS A 30 -7.33 3.06 7.67
C LYS A 30 -7.55 3.35 9.16
N GLU A 31 -7.36 2.37 10.03
CA GLU A 31 -7.47 2.55 11.49
C GLU A 31 -6.39 3.48 12.05
N VAL A 32 -5.20 3.50 11.45
CA VAL A 32 -4.11 4.43 11.79
C VAL A 32 -4.38 5.85 11.28
N GLY A 33 -5.27 6.01 10.28
CA GLY A 33 -5.67 7.31 9.72
C GLY A 33 -5.21 7.54 8.28
N TYR A 34 -4.59 6.56 7.63
CA TYR A 34 -4.22 6.65 6.22
C TYR A 34 -5.45 6.49 5.33
N THR A 35 -5.61 7.43 4.39
CA THR A 35 -6.65 7.41 3.36
C THR A 35 -6.07 7.25 1.95
N LYS A 36 -4.74 7.39 1.83
CA LYS A 36 -4.01 7.40 0.57
C LYS A 36 -2.73 6.60 0.66
N CYS A 37 -2.39 5.93 -0.43
CA CYS A 37 -1.13 5.25 -0.62
C CYS A 37 -0.50 5.71 -1.93
N CYS A 38 0.78 5.39 -2.13
CA CYS A 38 1.44 5.63 -3.38
C CYS A 38 2.03 4.36 -3.98
N TYR A 39 2.17 4.39 -5.30
CA TYR A 39 3.02 3.47 -6.05
C TYR A 39 3.90 4.28 -7.00
N PHE A 40 4.86 3.62 -7.63
CA PHE A 40 5.78 4.27 -8.54
C PHE A 40 5.69 3.63 -9.91
N GLU A 41 5.55 4.45 -10.93
CA GLU A 41 5.61 4.04 -12.33
C GLU A 41 6.62 4.94 -13.02
N GLN A 42 7.60 4.36 -13.72
CA GLN A 42 8.65 5.14 -14.41
C GLN A 42 9.40 6.14 -13.49
N LYS A 43 9.57 5.79 -12.20
CA LYS A 43 10.16 6.63 -11.14
C LYS A 43 9.30 7.85 -10.73
N GLU A 44 8.11 7.99 -11.27
CA GLU A 44 7.14 8.98 -10.86
C GLU A 44 6.26 8.41 -9.75
N LYS A 45 6.07 9.19 -8.67
CA LYS A 45 5.20 8.83 -7.56
C LYS A 45 3.76 9.11 -7.95
N ILE A 46 2.91 8.09 -7.90
CA ILE A 46 1.48 8.19 -8.15
C ILE A 46 0.75 7.91 -6.84
N GLU A 47 -0.13 8.82 -6.44
CA GLU A 47 -0.90 8.72 -5.20
C GLU A 47 -2.36 8.37 -5.52
N ILE A 48 -2.93 7.41 -4.79
CA ILE A 48 -4.30 6.94 -4.95
C ILE A 48 -4.98 6.76 -3.59
N ASN A 49 -6.31 6.84 -3.58
CA ASN A 49 -7.10 6.41 -2.42
C ASN A 49 -7.28 4.89 -2.49
N PHE A 50 -7.26 4.23 -1.33
CA PHE A 50 -7.39 2.78 -1.20
C PHE A 50 -8.41 2.39 -0.11
#